data_AF-A0A418VCS7-F1
#
_entry.id   AF-A0A418VCS7-F1
#
_cell.length_a   1.000
_cell.length_b   1.000
_cell.length_c   1.000
_cell.angle_alpha   90.00
_cell.angle_beta   90.00
_cell.angle_gamma   90.00
#
_symmetry.space_group_name_H-M   'P 1'
#
loop_
_entity.id
_entity.type
_entity.pdbx_description
1 polymer ?
#
loop_
_entity_poly.entity_id
_entity_poly.type
_entity_poly.pdbx_seq_one_letter_code
_entity_poly.pdbx_strand_id
1 'polypeptide(L)' 'MRKRAGDLSLQELSELGAAAARQAVSETLAAGLTVTGMVDVSEGGRTLPKLAELHPSGEIVLLDPPRPERAKGKVRGIG' A
#
# COMPACT_ATOMS: atom_id res chain seq x y z
N MET A 1 -30.73 -16.92 1.99
CA MET A 1 -31.44 -15.62 1.82
C MET A 1 -30.46 -14.62 1.23
N ARG A 2 -30.79 -13.92 0.14
CA ARG A 2 -29.99 -12.80 -0.37
C ARG A 2 -30.43 -11.54 0.38
N LYS A 3 -29.51 -10.88 1.09
CA LYS A 3 -29.74 -9.56 1.69
C LYS A 3 -29.47 -8.47 0.65
N ARG A 4 -30.20 -7.35 0.69
CA ARG A 4 -29.88 -6.19 -0.16
C ARG A 4 -28.72 -5.43 0.47
N ALA A 5 -27.98 -4.67 -0.33
CA ALA A 5 -26.83 -3.89 0.17
C ALA A 5 -27.20 -2.94 1.33
N GLY A 6 -28.41 -2.37 1.31
CA GLY A 6 -28.93 -1.52 2.38
C GLY A 6 -29.38 -2.26 3.66
N ASP A 7 -29.47 -3.60 3.61
CA ASP A 7 -29.84 -4.43 4.77
C ASP A 7 -28.62 -4.99 5.50
N LEU A 8 -27.42 -4.69 4.99
CA LEU A 8 -26.17 -5.16 5.56
C LEU A 8 -25.77 -4.29 6.74
N SER A 9 -25.33 -4.95 7.81
CA SER A 9 -24.63 -4.27 8.89
C SER A 9 -23.30 -3.69 8.40
N LEU A 10 -22.75 -2.72 9.14
CA LEU A 10 -21.42 -2.17 8.85
C LEU A 10 -20.33 -3.26 8.84
N GLN A 11 -20.48 -4.28 9.68
CA GLN A 11 -19.57 -5.42 9.72
C GLN A 11 -19.65 -6.23 8.41
N GLU A 12 -20.84 -6.57 7.95
CA GLU A 12 -21.03 -7.30 6.70
C GLU A 12 -20.53 -6.50 5.48
N LEU A 13 -20.75 -5.18 5.47
CA LEU A 13 -20.21 -4.29 4.44
C LEU A 13 -18.67 -4.27 4.46
N SER A 14 -18.06 -4.21 5.64
CA SER A 14 -16.60 -4.26 5.81
C SER A 14 -16.03 -5.58 5.30
N GLU A 15 -16.67 -6.71 5.63
CA GLU A 15 -16.26 -8.03 5.18
C GLU A 15 -16.35 -8.19 3.66
N LEU A 16 -17.42 -7.64 3.05
CA LEU A 16 -17.55 -7.60 1.58
C LEU A 16 -16.45 -6.75 0.94
N GLY A 17 -16.15 -5.57 1.51
CA GLY A 17 -15.05 -4.72 1.03
C GLY A 17 -13.70 -5.44 1.11
N ALA A 18 -13.42 -6.11 2.23
CA ALA A 18 -12.20 -6.90 2.39
C ALA A 18 -12.13 -8.10 1.43
N ALA A 19 -13.26 -8.76 1.17
CA ALA A 19 -13.33 -9.84 0.18
C ALA A 19 -13.05 -9.33 -1.24
N ALA A 20 -13.67 -8.21 -1.64
CA ALA A 20 -13.46 -7.59 -2.95
C ALA A 20 -12.00 -7.14 -3.13
N ALA A 21 -11.40 -6.53 -2.11
CA ALA A 21 -9.99 -6.12 -2.15
C ALA A 21 -9.05 -7.32 -2.34
N ARG A 22 -9.28 -8.43 -1.61
CA ARG A 22 -8.50 -9.67 -1.76
C ARG A 22 -8.65 -10.27 -3.16
N GLN A 23 -9.86 -10.25 -3.70
CA GLN A 23 -10.13 -10.73 -5.06
C GLN A 23 -9.37 -9.90 -6.09
N ALA A 24 -9.43 -8.56 -6.00
CA ALA A 24 -8.72 -7.67 -6.91
C ALA A 24 -7.20 -7.89 -6.88
N VAL A 25 -6.62 -8.09 -5.69
CA VAL A 25 -5.20 -8.44 -5.54
C VAL A 25 -4.90 -9.77 -6.24
N SER A 26 -5.70 -10.80 -5.99
CA SER A 26 -5.50 -12.12 -6.60
C SER A 26 -5.55 -12.06 -8.13
N GLU A 27 -6.52 -11.34 -8.69
CA GLU A 27 -6.65 -11.17 -10.15
C GLU A 27 -5.48 -10.38 -10.74
N THR A 28 -5.03 -9.34 -10.05
CA THR A 28 -3.87 -8.53 -10.47
C THR A 28 -2.60 -9.38 -10.52
N LEU A 29 -2.34 -10.18 -9.49
CA LEU A 29 -1.17 -11.07 -9.44
C LEU A 29 -1.25 -12.18 -10.49
N ALA A 30 -2.44 -12.75 -10.70
CA ALA A 30 -2.66 -13.76 -11.74
C ALA A 30 -2.42 -13.21 -13.16
N ALA A 31 -2.64 -11.92 -13.38
CA ALA A 31 -2.30 -11.22 -14.62
C ALA A 31 -0.80 -10.88 -14.74
N GLY A 32 0.03 -11.24 -13.76
CA GLY A 32 1.47 -10.95 -13.75
C GLY A 32 1.80 -9.50 -13.38
N LEU A 33 0.86 -8.78 -12.77
CA LEU A 33 1.04 -7.38 -12.37
C LEU A 33 1.45 -7.27 -10.90
N THR A 34 2.22 -6.23 -10.58
CA THR A 34 2.60 -5.89 -9.20
C THR A 34 1.49 -5.09 -8.52
N VAL A 35 1.21 -5.40 -7.26
CA VAL A 35 0.26 -4.64 -6.41
C VAL A 35 1.06 -3.70 -5.50
N THR A 36 0.74 -2.41 -5.54
CA THR A 36 1.36 -1.39 -4.69
C THR A 36 0.40 -0.94 -3.58
N GLY A 37 0.87 -0.78 -2.35
CA GLY A 37 0.05 -0.26 -1.25
C GLY A 37 0.87 0.34 -0.11
N MET A 38 0.25 1.18 0.72
CA MET A 38 0.89 1.71 1.93
C MET A 38 0.71 0.73 3.09
N VAL A 39 1.78 0.45 3.82
CA VAL A 39 1.78 -0.39 5.02
C VAL A 39 2.47 0.32 6.17
N ASP A 40 1.96 0.12 7.37
CA ASP A 40 2.57 0.62 8.59
C ASP A 40 3.60 -0.38 9.10
N VAL A 41 4.85 0.05 9.25
CA VAL A 41 5.97 -0.78 9.70
C VAL A 41 6.46 -0.28 11.05
N SER A 42 6.63 -1.20 12.01
CA SER A 42 7.19 -0.89 13.32
C SER A 42 8.72 -0.99 13.27
N GLU A 43 9.41 0.15 13.35
CA GLU A 43 10.88 0.25 13.36
C GLU A 43 11.32 1.06 14.59
N GLY A 44 12.16 0.48 15.45
CA GLY A 44 12.71 1.19 16.61
C GLY A 44 11.67 1.76 17.58
N GLY A 45 10.53 1.08 17.76
CA GLY A 45 9.45 1.53 18.65
C GLY A 45 8.55 2.63 18.07
N ARG A 46 8.66 2.92 16.77
CA ARG A 46 7.80 3.87 16.05
C ARG A 46 7.09 3.16 14.90
N THR A 47 5.86 3.57 14.61
CA THR A 47 5.12 3.13 13.42
C THR A 47 5.35 4.16 12.31
N LEU A 48 5.90 3.70 11.19
CA LEU A 48 6.17 4.53 10.02
C LEU A 48 5.44 3.97 8.80
N PRO A 49 4.75 4.82 8.02
CA PRO A 49 4.13 4.38 6.78
C PRO A 49 5.21 4.17 5.70
N LYS A 50 5.20 3.01 5.06
CA LYS A 50 6.07 2.66 3.93
C LYS A 50 5.24 2.22 2.73
N LEU A 51 5.74 2.48 1.54
CA LEU A 51 5.16 1.92 0.32
C LEU A 51 5.64 0.46 0.20
N ALA A 52 4.74 -0.45 -0.17
CA ALA A 52 5.03 -1.86 -0.35
C ALA A 52 4.59 -2.32 -1.74
N GLU A 53 5.40 -3.17 -2.36
CA GLU A 53 5.10 -3.85 -3.61
C GLU A 53 4.95 -5.35 -3.34
N LEU A 54 3.84 -5.92 -3.78
CA LEU A 54 3.59 -7.37 -3.79
C LEU A 54 3.69 -7.85 -5.24
N HIS A 55 4.70 -8.68 -5.49
CA HIS A 55 4.97 -9.25 -6.80
C HIS A 55 4.19 -10.55 -7.02
N PRO A 56 3.91 -10.93 -8.28
CA PRO A 56 3.32 -12.22 -8.63
C PRO A 56 4.09 -13.45 -8.09
N SER A 57 5.39 -13.30 -7.83
CA SER A 57 6.24 -14.33 -7.20
C SER A 57 5.90 -14.58 -5.72
N GLY A 58 5.08 -13.71 -5.10
CA GLY A 58 4.84 -13.69 -3.66
C GLY A 58 5.89 -12.87 -2.88
N GLU A 59 6.87 -12.27 -3.57
CA GLU A 59 7.83 -11.37 -2.95
C GLU A 59 7.17 -10.06 -2.53
N ILE A 60 7.53 -9.58 -1.33
CA ILE A 60 7.11 -8.28 -0.81
C ILE A 60 8.35 -7.39 -0.67
N VAL A 61 8.34 -6.25 -1.34
CA VAL A 61 9.41 -5.26 -1.29
C VAL A 61 8.89 -4.01 -0.59
N LEU A 62 9.57 -3.59 0.49
CA LEU A 62 9.31 -2.30 1.13
C LEU A 62 10.16 -1.23 0.44
N LEU A 63 9.48 -0.21 -0.08
CA LEU A 63 10.11 0.97 -0.67
C LEU A 63 10.18 2.07 0.38
N ASP A 64 11.40 2.48 0.69
CA ASP A 64 11.60 3.70 1.48
C ASP A 64 11.20 4.91 0.61
N PRO A 65 10.34 5.81 1.12
CA PRO A 65 10.07 7.05 0.41
C PRO A 65 11.40 7.81 0.22
N PRO A 66 11.60 8.47 -0.93
CA PRO A 66 12.83 9.22 -1.17
C PRO A 66 13.04 10.19 0.00
N ARG A 67 14.15 10.04 0.72
CA ARG A 67 14.53 11.05 1.71
C ARG A 67 14.65 12.37 0.96
N PRO A 68 14.04 13.46 1.43
CA PRO A 68 14.29 14.76 0.83
C PRO A 68 15.80 15.00 0.91
N GLU A 69 16.50 14.94 -0.23
CA GLU A 69 17.84 15.46 -0.32
C GLU A 69 17.74 16.91 0.12
N ARG A 70 18.36 17.24 1.26
CA ARG A 70 18.62 18.63 1.59
C ARG A 70 19.43 19.16 0.42
N ALA A 71 18.78 19.93 -0.46
CA ALA A 71 19.43 20.68 -1.50
C ALA A 71 20.45 21.59 -0.80
N LYS A 72 21.69 21.11 -0.70
CA LYS A 72 22.83 21.94 -0.34
C LYS A 72 23.07 22.80 -1.57
N GLY A 73 22.29 23.88 -1.67
CA GLY A 73 22.57 25.00 -2.55
C GLY A 73 23.94 25.55 -2.18
N LYS A 74 24.98 25.03 -2.83
CA LYS A 74 26.32 25.57 -2.82
C LYS A 74 26.24 26.87 -3.61
N VAL A 75 25.96 27.97 -2.93
CA VAL A 75 26.14 29.32 -3.48
C VAL A 75 27.63 29.49 -3.72
N ARG A 76 28.08 29.15 -4.94
CA ARG A 76 29.40 29.57 -5.41
C ARG A 76 29.25 31.03 -5.76
N GLY A 77 29.88 31.90 -4.97
CA GLY A 77 30.10 33.27 -5.35
C GLY A 77 30.77 33.33 -6.72
N ILE A 78 30.14 34.08 -7.61
CA ILE A 78 30.71 34.76 -8.77
C ILE A 78 30.00 36.12 -8.76
N GLY A 79 30.61 37.28 -8.90
CA GLY A 79 32.00 37.71 -8.97
C GLY A 79 31.98 39.23 -8.73
#